data_AF-A0A381UAQ0-F1
#
_entry.id   AF-A0A381UAQ0-F1
#
_cell.length_a   1.000
_cell.length_b   1.000
_cell.length_c   1.000
_cell.angle_alpha   90.00
_cell.angle_beta   90.00
_cell.angle_gamma   90.00
#
_symmetry.space_group_name_H-M   'P 1'
#
loop_
_entity.id
_entity.type
_entity.pdbx_description
1 polymer ?
#
loop_
_entity_poly.entity_id
_entity_poly.type
_entity_poly.pdbx_seq_one_letter_code
_entity_poly.pdbx_strand_id
1 'polypeptide(L)'
;MKIPVTELDIVFISYDEPNGDKNFADLQSKCPWAKRSHGVFGSDAAHKAAAKLSETDRFVGVDGDNIVDPDFFNIEIDTDIIKEDWVISWSGKNDVNGLVYGNGGLKCWPKHVVENMRTHEASNILGSPKSLIEFCWDVHYVQMNNIYSYVQNNATPYQAYRAGFREGVKMSLDEGSVVKNKPLILLHEKNLKRLLVWMTVGADSLNGWWAIYGARLGCWMTNATDWDYTLVRDFKWHTEFWETTVWPKFENDIGNKKLLEEIFDLGDKIRNDLRLPVAEMDVQNSKFFKEVYVCPTRTAPLIREDQIEYEVFK
;
A
#
# COMPACT_ATOMS: atom_id res chain seq x y z
N MET A 1 -15.13 1.99 26.81
CA MET A 1 -15.54 3.40 26.67
C MET A 1 -15.46 3.70 25.19
N LYS A 2 -16.36 4.49 24.64
CA LYS A 2 -16.26 4.88 23.22
C LYS A 2 -15.57 6.22 23.10
N ILE A 3 -14.57 6.30 22.21
CA ILE A 3 -13.84 7.54 21.92
C ILE A 3 -14.12 7.91 20.46
N PRO A 4 -14.80 9.03 20.18
CA PRO A 4 -14.95 9.55 18.83
C PRO A 4 -13.58 9.77 18.18
N VAL A 5 -13.43 9.40 16.91
CA VAL A 5 -12.17 9.66 16.18
C VAL A 5 -11.82 11.15 16.13
N THR A 6 -12.82 12.02 16.24
CA THR A 6 -12.66 13.48 16.32
C THR A 6 -11.96 13.96 17.60
N GLU A 7 -11.84 13.11 18.63
CA GLU A 7 -11.06 13.40 19.84
C GLU A 7 -9.59 12.97 19.72
N LEU A 8 -9.20 12.31 18.63
CA LEU A 8 -7.82 11.91 18.37
C LEU A 8 -7.08 12.92 17.51
N ASP A 9 -5.76 12.96 17.66
CA ASP A 9 -4.90 13.66 16.69
C ASP A 9 -4.94 12.92 15.34
N ILE A 10 -5.15 13.67 14.28
CA ILE A 10 -5.03 13.20 12.90
C ILE A 10 -3.73 13.77 12.33
N VAL A 11 -2.79 12.90 11.97
CA VAL A 11 -1.46 13.30 11.48
C VAL A 11 -1.26 12.82 10.05
N PHE A 12 -1.18 13.77 9.13
CA PHE A 12 -0.85 13.55 7.72
C PHE A 12 0.66 13.36 7.58
N ILE A 13 1.09 12.21 7.05
CA ILE A 13 2.49 11.82 6.90
C ILE A 13 2.83 11.87 5.42
N SER A 14 3.63 12.86 5.01
CA SER A 14 4.06 12.99 3.62
C SER A 14 5.55 13.22 3.47
N TYR A 15 6.09 12.81 2.34
CA TYR A 15 7.50 12.94 2.02
C TYR A 15 7.69 13.63 0.66
N ASP A 16 7.45 12.91 -0.43
CA ASP A 16 7.69 13.36 -1.81
C ASP A 16 6.48 13.11 -2.74
N GLU A 17 5.30 12.83 -2.17
CA GLU A 17 4.10 12.60 -2.94
C GLU A 17 3.70 13.87 -3.72
N PRO A 18 3.63 13.83 -5.07
CA PRO A 18 3.35 15.03 -5.88
C PRO A 18 1.99 15.67 -5.61
N ASN A 19 1.05 14.88 -5.11
CA ASN A 19 -0.30 15.28 -4.71
C ASN A 19 -0.43 15.57 -3.19
N GLY A 20 0.66 15.49 -2.42
CA GLY A 20 0.62 15.60 -0.95
C GLY A 20 0.04 16.92 -0.44
N ASP A 21 0.36 18.06 -1.07
CA ASP A 21 -0.19 19.36 -0.67
C ASP A 21 -1.69 19.47 -0.94
N LYS A 22 -2.14 18.98 -2.11
CA LYS A 22 -3.56 18.94 -2.47
C LYS A 22 -4.34 18.03 -1.50
N ASN A 23 -3.81 16.84 -1.23
CA ASN A 23 -4.44 15.87 -0.35
C ASN A 23 -4.49 16.38 1.11
N PHE A 24 -3.44 17.07 1.57
CA PHE A 24 -3.46 17.69 2.88
C PHE A 24 -4.48 18.82 2.98
N ALA A 25 -4.61 19.67 1.95
CA ALA A 25 -5.62 20.73 1.91
C ALA A 25 -7.04 20.14 1.93
N ASP A 26 -7.29 19.04 1.22
CA ASP A 26 -8.55 18.28 1.28
C ASP A 26 -8.81 17.75 2.70
N LEU A 27 -7.82 17.14 3.35
CA LEU A 27 -7.94 16.67 4.73
C LEU A 27 -8.25 17.82 5.70
N GLN A 28 -7.54 18.94 5.60
CA GLN A 28 -7.77 20.11 6.46
C GLN A 28 -9.17 20.71 6.28
N SER A 29 -9.76 20.61 5.08
CA SER A 29 -11.14 21.06 4.86
C SER A 29 -12.19 20.22 5.61
N LYS A 30 -11.86 18.95 5.89
CA LYS A 30 -12.73 17.99 6.61
C LYS A 30 -12.41 17.93 8.10
N CYS A 31 -11.13 18.08 8.45
CA CYS A 31 -10.56 17.96 9.78
C CYS A 31 -9.58 19.14 10.01
N PRO A 32 -10.07 20.34 10.38
CA PRO A 32 -9.23 21.54 10.49
C PRO A 32 -8.10 21.45 11.52
N TRP A 33 -8.18 20.53 12.49
CA TRP A 33 -7.15 20.28 13.49
C TRP A 33 -6.08 19.27 13.01
N ALA A 34 -6.19 18.74 11.79
CA ALA A 34 -5.20 17.82 11.25
C ALA A 34 -3.81 18.46 11.22
N LYS A 35 -2.82 17.72 11.75
CA LYS A 35 -1.41 18.08 11.76
C LYS A 35 -0.71 17.44 10.56
N ARG A 36 0.45 17.95 10.16
CA ARG A 36 1.26 17.37 9.08
C ARG A 36 2.71 17.17 9.51
N SER A 37 3.19 15.93 9.37
CA SER A 37 4.60 15.56 9.38
C SER A 37 5.06 15.49 7.92
N HIS A 38 5.96 16.39 7.51
CA HIS A 38 6.40 16.50 6.12
C HIS A 38 7.92 16.43 5.95
N GLY A 39 8.38 15.74 4.89
CA GLY A 39 9.77 15.75 4.45
C GLY A 39 10.72 14.91 5.30
N VAL A 40 10.18 14.05 6.19
CA VAL A 40 10.98 13.17 7.04
C VAL A 40 11.38 11.93 6.26
N PHE A 41 12.69 11.75 6.06
CA PHE A 41 13.24 10.63 5.29
C PHE A 41 13.18 9.30 6.07
N GLY A 42 12.62 8.26 5.44
CA GLY A 42 12.46 6.93 6.01
C GLY A 42 11.10 6.74 6.70
N SER A 43 10.51 5.55 6.52
CA SER A 43 9.23 5.17 7.13
C SER A 43 9.26 5.21 8.66
N ASP A 44 10.32 4.71 9.30
CA ASP A 44 10.49 4.66 10.76
C ASP A 44 10.49 6.07 11.34
N ALA A 45 11.36 6.90 10.79
CA ALA A 45 11.53 8.28 11.21
C ALA A 45 10.25 9.10 10.94
N ALA A 46 9.58 8.87 9.82
CA ALA A 46 8.34 9.56 9.48
C ALA A 46 7.20 9.22 10.46
N HIS A 47 7.03 7.95 10.82
CA HIS A 47 6.04 7.54 11.84
C HIS A 47 6.38 8.10 13.23
N LYS A 48 7.66 8.06 13.64
CA LYS A 48 8.10 8.62 14.93
C LYS A 48 7.94 10.14 14.97
N ALA A 49 8.20 10.85 13.87
CA ALA A 49 7.94 12.27 13.76
C ALA A 49 6.44 12.58 13.87
N ALA A 50 5.58 11.75 13.26
CA ALA A 50 4.14 11.87 13.39
C ALA A 50 3.66 11.65 14.84
N ALA A 51 4.17 10.61 15.50
CA ALA A 51 3.89 10.33 16.91
C ALA A 51 4.31 11.48 17.83
N LYS A 52 5.44 12.13 17.55
CA LYS A 52 5.91 13.30 18.30
C LYS A 52 5.00 14.53 18.16
N LEU A 53 4.30 14.67 17.04
CA LEU A 53 3.30 15.74 16.83
C LEU A 53 1.97 15.46 17.54
N SER A 54 1.69 14.20 17.89
CA SER A 54 0.51 13.81 18.64
C SER A 54 0.62 14.21 20.11
N GLU A 55 -0.43 14.86 20.61
CA GLU A 55 -0.66 15.20 22.01
C GLU A 55 -1.54 14.14 22.71
N THR A 56 -2.29 13.36 21.92
CA THR A 56 -3.09 12.22 22.37
C THR A 56 -2.27 10.93 22.47
N ASP A 57 -2.71 9.99 23.32
CA ASP A 57 -2.09 8.67 23.51
C ASP A 57 -2.12 7.80 22.25
N ARG A 58 -3.07 8.09 21.34
CA ARG A 58 -3.24 7.43 20.06
C ARG A 58 -3.50 8.46 18.98
N PHE A 59 -2.91 8.29 17.80
CA PHE A 59 -3.16 9.16 16.66
C PHE A 59 -3.54 8.37 15.43
N VAL A 60 -4.29 8.99 14.52
CA VAL A 60 -4.57 8.43 13.20
C VAL A 60 -3.52 8.95 12.22
N GLY A 61 -2.73 8.03 11.66
CA GLY A 61 -1.84 8.32 10.54
C GLY A 61 -2.59 8.29 9.20
N VAL A 62 -2.36 9.30 8.37
CA VAL A 62 -2.86 9.39 6.99
C VAL A 62 -1.66 9.51 6.04
N ASP A 63 -1.53 8.61 5.09
CA ASP A 63 -0.42 8.61 4.12
C ASP A 63 -0.56 9.77 3.11
N GLY A 64 0.56 10.28 2.59
CA GLY A 64 0.63 11.50 1.78
C GLY A 64 -0.12 11.44 0.45
N ASP A 65 -0.34 10.24 -0.06
CA ASP A 65 -1.05 9.96 -1.31
C ASP A 65 -2.52 9.56 -1.08
N ASN A 66 -3.09 9.83 0.09
CA ASN A 66 -4.45 9.44 0.42
C ASN A 66 -5.45 10.60 0.50
N ILE A 67 -6.69 10.31 0.11
CA ILE A 67 -7.87 11.13 0.38
C ILE A 67 -8.73 10.43 1.43
N VAL A 68 -9.08 11.14 2.50
CA VAL A 68 -9.89 10.60 3.61
C VAL A 68 -11.38 10.76 3.30
N ASP A 69 -12.15 9.69 3.51
CA ASP A 69 -13.60 9.75 3.44
C ASP A 69 -14.16 10.54 4.63
N PRO A 70 -15.01 11.56 4.44
CA PRO A 70 -15.58 12.33 5.56
C PRO A 70 -16.36 11.47 6.56
N ASP A 71 -16.92 10.33 6.14
CA ASP A 71 -17.64 9.41 7.05
C ASP A 71 -16.72 8.80 8.11
N PHE A 72 -15.40 8.85 7.91
CA PHE A 72 -14.42 8.46 8.92
C PHE A 72 -14.57 9.24 10.23
N PHE A 73 -14.94 10.52 10.16
CA PHE A 73 -15.06 11.37 11.34
C PHE A 73 -16.36 11.12 12.14
N ASN A 74 -17.24 10.26 11.64
CA ASN A 74 -18.47 9.85 12.33
C ASN A 74 -18.30 8.57 13.16
N ILE A 75 -17.11 7.99 13.23
CA ILE A 75 -16.86 6.71 13.91
C ILE A 75 -16.31 6.90 15.33
N GLU A 76 -16.61 5.95 16.21
CA GLU A 76 -16.16 5.91 17.62
C GLU A 76 -15.44 4.62 17.97
N ILE A 77 -14.20 4.69 18.44
CA ILE A 77 -13.41 3.50 18.82
C ILE A 77 -13.85 3.00 20.19
N ASP A 78 -14.23 1.72 20.29
CA ASP A 78 -14.49 1.06 21.57
C ASP A 78 -13.20 0.60 22.27
N THR A 79 -12.80 1.34 23.29
CA THR A 79 -11.60 1.04 24.10
C THR A 79 -11.82 -0.02 25.17
N ASP A 80 -13.05 -0.52 25.38
CA ASP A 80 -13.25 -1.72 26.20
C ASP A 80 -12.81 -2.99 25.47
N ILE A 81 -12.80 -2.95 24.12
CA ILE A 81 -12.39 -4.05 23.25
C ILE A 81 -10.94 -3.87 22.80
N ILE A 82 -10.59 -2.66 22.37
CA ILE A 82 -9.26 -2.37 21.83
C ILE A 82 -8.26 -2.12 22.95
N LYS A 83 -7.28 -3.01 23.10
CA LYS A 83 -6.20 -2.84 24.08
C LYS A 83 -5.29 -1.67 23.73
N GLU A 84 -4.60 -1.17 24.75
CA GLU A 84 -3.74 0.01 24.68
C GLU A 84 -2.65 -0.11 23.60
N ASP A 85 -2.09 -1.30 23.41
CA ASP A 85 -0.99 -1.63 22.50
C ASP A 85 -1.44 -2.10 21.10
N TRP A 86 -2.74 -2.26 20.87
CA TRP A 86 -3.26 -2.74 19.59
C TRP A 86 -3.32 -1.61 18.57
N VAL A 87 -2.97 -1.88 17.31
CA VAL A 87 -3.07 -0.91 16.21
C VAL A 87 -4.35 -1.18 15.41
N ILE A 88 -5.17 -0.16 15.19
CA ILE A 88 -6.37 -0.30 14.37
C ILE A 88 -5.99 0.04 12.93
N SER A 89 -6.32 -0.82 11.97
CA SER A 89 -6.06 -0.60 10.55
C SER A 89 -7.32 -0.71 9.72
N TRP A 90 -7.76 0.41 9.18
CA TRP A 90 -8.82 0.46 8.18
C TRP A 90 -8.29 0.14 6.78
N SER A 91 -9.19 -0.23 5.88
CA SER A 91 -8.82 -0.52 4.50
C SER A 91 -8.69 0.75 3.67
N GLY A 92 -7.67 0.78 2.83
CA GLY A 92 -7.57 1.73 1.72
C GLY A 92 -8.11 1.09 0.44
N LYS A 93 -8.84 1.86 -0.36
CA LYS A 93 -9.23 1.50 -1.72
C LYS A 93 -8.27 2.17 -2.69
N ASN A 94 -7.57 1.38 -3.48
CA ASN A 94 -6.63 1.91 -4.47
C ASN A 94 -7.38 2.34 -5.74
N ASP A 95 -7.23 3.61 -6.14
CA ASP A 95 -7.96 4.16 -7.29
C ASP A 95 -7.39 3.69 -8.64
N VAL A 96 -6.16 3.18 -8.66
CA VAL A 96 -5.55 2.63 -9.87
C VAL A 96 -6.15 1.27 -10.21
N ASN A 97 -6.30 0.36 -9.25
CA ASN A 97 -6.65 -1.04 -9.55
C ASN A 97 -7.89 -1.56 -8.81
N GLY A 98 -8.51 -0.75 -7.95
CA GLY A 98 -9.73 -1.10 -7.21
C GLY A 98 -9.50 -2.05 -6.03
N LEU A 99 -8.27 -2.44 -5.71
CA LEU A 99 -7.98 -3.30 -4.57
C LEU A 99 -8.32 -2.59 -3.24
N VAL A 100 -8.90 -3.35 -2.31
CA VAL A 100 -9.23 -2.91 -0.96
C VAL A 100 -8.46 -3.78 0.05
N TYR A 101 -7.47 -3.19 0.71
CA TYR A 101 -6.63 -3.86 1.71
C TYR A 101 -5.80 -2.83 2.51
N GLY A 102 -4.81 -3.29 3.28
CA GLY A 102 -4.11 -2.45 4.27
C GLY A 102 -3.16 -1.42 3.67
N ASN A 103 -2.85 -1.52 2.37
CA ASN A 103 -2.03 -0.54 1.68
C ASN A 103 -2.79 0.78 1.53
N GLY A 104 -2.18 1.89 1.94
CA GLY A 104 -2.83 3.19 2.05
C GLY A 104 -4.09 3.15 2.91
N GLY A 105 -4.17 2.25 3.90
CA GLY A 105 -5.25 2.25 4.88
C GLY A 105 -4.96 3.24 6.02
N LEU A 106 -5.99 3.87 6.57
CA LEU A 106 -5.84 4.67 7.78
C LEU A 106 -5.42 3.76 8.94
N LYS A 107 -4.54 4.26 9.82
CA LYS A 107 -4.06 3.50 10.97
C LYS A 107 -4.13 4.34 12.24
N CYS A 108 -4.83 3.84 13.25
CA CYS A 108 -4.81 4.43 14.59
C CYS A 108 -3.74 3.73 15.42
N TRP A 109 -2.67 4.47 15.68
CA TRP A 109 -1.47 4.01 16.33
C TRP A 109 -1.44 4.43 17.80
N PRO A 110 -1.18 3.51 18.74
CA PRO A 110 -0.70 3.90 20.06
C PRO A 110 0.67 4.57 19.94
N LYS A 111 0.81 5.74 20.54
CA LYS A 111 2.04 6.53 20.48
C LYS A 111 3.24 5.75 21.02
N HIS A 112 3.08 5.08 22.16
CA HIS A 112 4.13 4.27 22.78
C HIS A 112 4.57 3.09 21.89
N VAL A 113 3.68 2.51 21.08
CA VAL A 113 4.05 1.45 20.12
C VAL A 113 4.94 2.03 19.02
N VAL A 114 4.56 3.18 18.45
CA VAL A 114 5.31 3.84 17.37
C VAL A 114 6.70 4.29 17.83
N GLU A 115 6.83 4.77 19.06
CA GLU A 115 8.11 5.18 19.62
C GLU A 115 9.10 4.01 19.79
N ASN A 116 8.58 2.79 19.99
CA ASN A 116 9.39 1.59 20.23
C ASN A 116 9.54 0.67 19.00
N MET A 117 8.71 0.85 17.96
CA MET A 117 8.77 0.00 16.76
C MET A 117 10.01 0.29 15.89
N ARG A 118 10.29 -0.65 14.99
CA ARG A 118 11.29 -0.54 13.92
C ARG A 118 10.65 -0.94 12.60
N THR A 119 10.61 -0.03 11.62
CA THR A 119 10.07 -0.37 10.28
C THR A 119 11.13 -1.07 9.40
N HIS A 120 10.78 -1.38 8.15
CA HIS A 120 11.56 -2.22 7.23
C HIS A 120 13.02 -1.80 7.04
N GLU A 121 13.31 -0.51 6.94
CA GLU A 121 14.65 0.04 6.80
C GLU A 121 15.44 0.09 8.13
N ALA A 122 14.73 0.12 9.27
CA ALA A 122 15.31 0.12 10.61
C ALA A 122 15.33 -1.29 11.25
N SER A 123 14.84 -2.29 10.52
CA SER A 123 14.76 -3.69 10.96
C SER A 123 16.15 -4.27 11.20
N ASN A 124 16.25 -5.21 12.15
CA ASN A 124 17.50 -5.92 12.37
C ASN A 124 17.80 -6.78 11.15
N ILE A 125 18.87 -6.47 10.41
CA ILE A 125 19.26 -7.21 9.20
C ILE A 125 19.66 -8.67 9.51
N LEU A 126 19.98 -8.98 10.76
CA LEU A 126 20.24 -10.33 11.26
C LEU A 126 18.98 -11.00 11.85
N GLY A 127 17.84 -10.30 11.85
CA GLY A 127 16.56 -10.75 12.37
C GLY A 127 15.73 -11.52 11.34
N SER A 128 14.43 -11.65 11.59
CA SER A 128 13.52 -12.38 10.69
C SER A 128 13.42 -11.70 9.31
N PRO A 129 13.56 -12.44 8.20
CA PRO A 129 13.37 -11.90 6.85
C PRO A 129 12.04 -11.20 6.64
N LYS A 130 10.99 -11.60 7.38
CA LYS A 130 9.66 -10.95 7.38
C LYS A 130 9.78 -9.45 7.66
N SER A 131 10.58 -9.09 8.67
CA SER A 131 10.75 -7.72 9.16
C SER A 131 11.52 -6.80 8.19
N LEU A 132 12.26 -7.38 7.23
CA LEU A 132 13.05 -6.62 6.26
C LEU A 132 12.18 -5.89 5.22
N ILE A 133 11.00 -6.45 4.94
CA ILE A 133 10.07 -5.94 3.92
C ILE A 133 8.79 -5.41 4.56
N GLU A 134 8.34 -6.00 5.67
CA GLU A 134 7.09 -5.63 6.30
C GLU A 134 7.18 -5.63 7.83
N PHE A 135 6.68 -4.57 8.45
CA PHE A 135 6.73 -4.35 9.90
C PHE A 135 5.41 -4.72 10.60
N CYS A 136 4.45 -5.30 9.87
CA CYS A 136 3.12 -5.59 10.42
C CYS A 136 3.05 -6.82 11.33
N TRP A 137 4.18 -7.53 11.53
CA TRP A 137 4.25 -8.80 12.25
C TRP A 137 4.60 -8.67 13.73
N ASP A 138 5.28 -7.59 14.12
CA ASP A 138 5.72 -7.36 15.49
C ASP A 138 4.71 -6.55 16.32
N VAL A 139 3.57 -6.18 15.72
CA VAL A 139 2.53 -5.36 16.32
C VAL A 139 1.17 -6.01 16.11
N HIS A 140 0.30 -6.00 17.12
CA HIS A 140 -1.03 -6.59 17.02
C HIS A 140 -1.99 -5.66 16.27
N TYR A 141 -2.33 -6.02 15.04
CA TYR A 141 -3.29 -5.26 14.24
C TYR A 141 -4.72 -5.76 14.39
N VAL A 142 -5.64 -4.84 14.68
CA VAL A 142 -7.07 -5.02 14.51
C VAL A 142 -7.45 -4.56 13.10
N GLN A 143 -7.77 -5.53 12.25
CA GLN A 143 -8.02 -5.32 10.83
C GLN A 143 -9.49 -4.98 10.58
N MET A 144 -9.76 -3.76 10.14
CA MET A 144 -11.12 -3.29 9.86
C MET A 144 -11.48 -3.46 8.38
N ASN A 145 -12.72 -3.90 8.12
CA ASN A 145 -13.23 -4.09 6.75
C ASN A 145 -13.69 -2.78 6.09
N ASN A 146 -14.10 -1.78 6.88
CA ASN A 146 -14.55 -0.49 6.37
C ASN A 146 -13.44 0.23 5.59
N ILE A 147 -13.88 1.01 4.59
CA ILE A 147 -13.03 1.79 3.71
C ILE A 147 -13.25 3.26 4.05
N TYR A 148 -12.18 3.91 4.48
CA TYR A 148 -12.19 5.34 4.81
C TYR A 148 -11.06 6.11 4.13
N SER A 149 -10.36 5.45 3.21
CA SER A 149 -9.21 6.02 2.52
C SER A 149 -9.18 5.60 1.06
N TYR A 150 -8.95 6.58 0.19
CA TYR A 150 -8.79 6.38 -1.25
C TYR A 150 -7.35 6.72 -1.63
N VAL A 151 -6.62 5.72 -2.13
CA VAL A 151 -5.18 5.81 -2.44
C VAL A 151 -4.99 6.38 -3.85
N GLN A 152 -4.38 7.57 -3.94
CA GLN A 152 -4.10 8.36 -5.14
C GLN A 152 -2.62 8.28 -5.52
N ASN A 153 -2.07 7.07 -5.61
CA ASN A 153 -0.64 6.83 -5.82
C ASN A 153 -0.23 6.91 -7.30
N ASN A 154 -0.85 7.80 -8.08
CA ASN A 154 -0.75 7.81 -9.53
C ASN A 154 -0.70 9.22 -10.15
N ALA A 155 -0.34 10.24 -9.37
CA ALA A 155 -0.25 11.61 -9.86
C ALA A 155 0.85 11.80 -10.92
N THR A 156 1.94 11.03 -10.83
CA THR A 156 3.03 11.03 -11.83
C THR A 156 3.39 9.60 -12.27
N PRO A 157 4.05 9.44 -13.44
CA PRO A 157 4.62 8.17 -13.86
C PRO A 157 5.47 7.50 -12.78
N TYR A 158 6.35 8.27 -12.13
CA TYR A 158 7.24 7.75 -11.08
C TYR A 158 6.46 7.27 -9.86
N GLN A 159 5.46 8.03 -9.38
CA GLN A 159 4.67 7.62 -8.21
C GLN A 159 3.89 6.33 -8.48
N ALA A 160 3.24 6.24 -9.64
CA ALA A 160 2.50 5.05 -10.07
C ALA A 160 3.44 3.83 -10.20
N TYR A 161 4.56 4.01 -10.91
CA TYR A 161 5.59 3.00 -11.04
C TYR A 161 6.10 2.52 -9.69
N ARG A 162 6.47 3.44 -8.79
CA ARG A 162 7.02 3.12 -7.47
C ARG A 162 6.02 2.33 -6.63
N ALA A 163 4.75 2.72 -6.63
CA ALA A 163 3.71 1.98 -5.92
C ALA A 163 3.55 0.56 -6.47
N GLY A 164 3.45 0.43 -7.79
CA GLY A 164 3.37 -0.87 -8.46
C GLY A 164 4.59 -1.73 -8.18
N PHE A 165 5.79 -1.19 -8.35
CA PHE A 165 7.06 -1.90 -8.14
C PHE A 165 7.18 -2.44 -6.72
N ARG A 166 6.93 -1.61 -5.71
CA ARG A 166 6.96 -2.04 -4.30
C ARG A 166 5.96 -3.16 -4.01
N GLU A 167 4.73 -3.06 -4.51
CA GLU A 167 3.72 -4.11 -4.31
C GLU A 167 4.03 -5.38 -5.11
N GLY A 168 4.61 -5.25 -6.31
CA GLY A 168 5.09 -6.36 -7.13
C GLY A 168 6.18 -7.16 -6.42
N VAL A 169 7.15 -6.48 -5.80
CA VAL A 169 8.15 -7.11 -4.93
C VAL A 169 7.46 -7.77 -3.74
N LYS A 170 6.76 -6.98 -2.90
CA LYS A 170 6.19 -7.44 -1.62
C LYS A 170 5.27 -8.65 -1.78
N MET A 171 4.32 -8.59 -2.71
CA MET A 171 3.30 -9.62 -2.88
C MET A 171 3.83 -10.88 -3.55
N SER A 172 5.03 -10.83 -4.14
CA SER A 172 5.69 -11.99 -4.75
C SER A 172 6.60 -12.77 -3.76
N LEU A 173 6.74 -12.29 -2.53
CA LEU A 173 7.53 -12.94 -1.48
C LEU A 173 6.69 -13.88 -0.63
N ASP A 174 7.31 -14.97 -0.19
CA ASP A 174 6.76 -15.89 0.82
C ASP A 174 7.31 -15.51 2.18
N GLU A 175 6.50 -14.81 2.97
CA GLU A 175 6.89 -14.31 4.29
C GLU A 175 8.22 -13.52 4.28
N GLY A 176 8.37 -12.61 3.30
CA GLY A 176 9.55 -11.76 3.15
C GLY A 176 10.75 -12.43 2.46
N SER A 177 10.62 -13.68 2.03
CA SER A 177 11.68 -14.42 1.32
C SER A 177 11.31 -14.74 -0.13
N VAL A 178 12.30 -14.74 -1.02
CA VAL A 178 12.11 -15.16 -2.43
C VAL A 178 11.71 -16.64 -2.49
N VAL A 179 10.79 -16.94 -3.40
CA VAL A 179 10.27 -18.29 -3.58
C VAL A 179 11.23 -19.12 -4.43
N LYS A 180 12.21 -19.80 -3.79
CA LYS A 180 13.22 -20.61 -4.52
C LYS A 180 12.82 -22.07 -4.75
N ASN A 181 12.05 -22.65 -3.83
CA ASN A 181 11.82 -24.10 -3.78
C ASN A 181 10.38 -24.51 -4.11
N LYS A 182 9.54 -23.57 -4.56
CA LYS A 182 8.16 -23.84 -4.95
C LYS A 182 7.72 -22.89 -6.07
N PRO A 183 6.73 -23.28 -6.89
CA PRO A 183 6.13 -22.36 -7.84
C PRO A 183 5.49 -21.13 -7.14
N LEU A 184 5.61 -19.94 -7.74
CA LEU A 184 5.00 -18.70 -7.23
C LEU A 184 3.47 -18.80 -7.08
N ILE A 185 2.80 -19.67 -7.83
CA ILE A 185 1.36 -19.93 -7.68
C ILE A 185 1.00 -20.51 -6.30
N LEU A 186 1.98 -21.01 -5.53
CA LEU A 186 1.82 -21.50 -4.16
C LEU A 186 2.12 -20.45 -3.09
N LEU A 187 2.19 -19.17 -3.47
CA LEU A 187 2.14 -18.05 -2.54
C LEU A 187 0.81 -18.04 -1.79
N HIS A 188 0.79 -17.36 -0.64
CA HIS A 188 -0.44 -17.13 0.10
C HIS A 188 -1.52 -16.52 -0.80
N GLU A 189 -2.70 -17.13 -0.82
CA GLU A 189 -3.76 -16.85 -1.80
C GLU A 189 -4.12 -15.36 -1.89
N LYS A 190 -4.22 -14.67 -0.75
CA LYS A 190 -4.54 -13.23 -0.73
C LYS A 190 -3.43 -12.39 -1.39
N ASN A 191 -2.16 -12.77 -1.25
CA ASN A 191 -1.05 -12.05 -1.85
C ASN A 191 -0.99 -12.30 -3.35
N LEU A 192 -1.13 -13.57 -3.76
CA LEU A 192 -1.16 -13.96 -5.16
C LEU A 192 -2.28 -13.23 -5.92
N LYS A 193 -3.51 -13.23 -5.40
CA LYS A 193 -4.64 -12.54 -6.05
C LYS A 193 -4.39 -11.04 -6.20
N ARG A 194 -3.87 -10.37 -5.16
CA ARG A 194 -3.52 -8.95 -5.21
C ARG A 194 -2.39 -8.67 -6.19
N LEU A 195 -1.37 -9.52 -6.21
CA LEU A 195 -0.25 -9.43 -7.14
C LEU A 195 -0.73 -9.50 -8.59
N LEU A 196 -1.61 -10.44 -8.91
CA LEU A 196 -2.19 -10.57 -10.26
C LEU A 196 -2.97 -9.31 -10.66
N VAL A 197 -3.74 -8.73 -9.75
CA VAL A 197 -4.47 -7.47 -10.00
C VAL A 197 -3.50 -6.31 -10.22
N TRP A 198 -2.46 -6.16 -9.39
CA TRP A 198 -1.42 -5.13 -9.58
C TRP A 198 -0.72 -5.24 -10.94
N MET A 199 -0.51 -6.47 -11.44
CA MET A 199 0.13 -6.71 -12.74
C MET A 199 -0.83 -6.63 -13.94
N THR A 200 -2.13 -6.39 -13.73
CA THR A 200 -3.16 -6.53 -14.76
C THR A 200 -4.09 -5.33 -14.87
N VAL A 201 -4.54 -4.76 -13.76
CA VAL A 201 -5.65 -3.79 -13.72
C VAL A 201 -5.13 -2.38 -13.49
N GLY A 202 -5.62 -1.43 -14.28
CA GLY A 202 -5.42 0.00 -14.05
C GLY A 202 -5.22 0.84 -15.31
N ALA A 203 -5.34 0.25 -16.50
CA ALA A 203 -5.22 0.95 -17.77
C ALA A 203 -6.14 2.17 -17.92
N ASP A 204 -7.26 2.20 -17.20
CA ASP A 204 -8.25 3.28 -17.18
C ASP A 204 -7.90 4.46 -16.26
N SER A 205 -6.94 4.29 -15.35
CA SER A 205 -6.52 5.33 -14.40
C SER A 205 -5.34 6.14 -14.94
N LEU A 206 -5.23 7.39 -14.50
CA LEU A 206 -4.05 8.23 -14.76
C LEU A 206 -2.78 7.46 -14.37
N ASN A 207 -1.79 7.42 -15.25
CA ASN A 207 -0.53 6.68 -15.07
C ASN A 207 -0.68 5.19 -14.68
N GLY A 208 -1.84 4.57 -14.85
CA GLY A 208 -2.05 3.20 -14.36
C GLY A 208 -1.24 2.14 -15.11
N TRP A 209 -0.88 2.40 -16.37
CA TRP A 209 0.11 1.58 -17.09
C TRP A 209 1.48 1.56 -16.40
N TRP A 210 1.91 2.66 -15.79
CA TRP A 210 3.14 2.70 -15.02
C TRP A 210 3.06 1.86 -13.74
N ALA A 211 1.90 1.85 -13.09
CA ALA A 211 1.67 0.96 -11.94
C ALA A 211 1.72 -0.52 -12.35
N ILE A 212 1.09 -0.89 -13.47
CA ILE A 212 1.16 -2.24 -14.04
C ILE A 212 2.60 -2.62 -14.39
N TYR A 213 3.31 -1.74 -15.11
CA TYR A 213 4.71 -1.94 -15.48
C TYR A 213 5.60 -2.12 -14.24
N GLY A 214 5.46 -1.24 -13.25
CA GLY A 214 6.18 -1.34 -11.98
C GLY A 214 5.94 -2.68 -11.30
N ALA A 215 4.68 -3.11 -11.16
CA ALA A 215 4.34 -4.37 -10.52
C ALA A 215 4.94 -5.59 -11.24
N ARG A 216 4.87 -5.61 -12.58
CA ARG A 216 5.48 -6.67 -13.40
C ARG A 216 7.00 -6.67 -13.23
N LEU A 217 7.65 -5.51 -13.30
CA LEU A 217 9.10 -5.39 -13.17
C LEU A 217 9.59 -5.81 -11.78
N GLY A 218 8.92 -5.35 -10.71
CA GLY A 218 9.27 -5.70 -9.33
C GLY A 218 9.13 -7.21 -9.07
N CYS A 219 8.04 -7.82 -9.56
CA CYS A 219 7.84 -9.28 -9.49
C CYS A 219 8.94 -10.03 -10.25
N TRP A 220 9.25 -9.60 -11.48
CA TRP A 220 10.28 -10.20 -12.32
C TRP A 220 11.67 -10.10 -11.71
N MET A 221 12.11 -8.91 -11.31
CA MET A 221 13.44 -8.71 -10.72
C MET A 221 13.61 -9.54 -9.44
N THR A 222 12.58 -9.64 -8.62
CA THR A 222 12.62 -10.39 -7.36
C THR A 222 12.77 -11.90 -7.57
N ASN A 223 12.14 -12.46 -8.61
CA ASN A 223 12.00 -13.91 -8.74
C ASN A 223 12.70 -14.53 -9.94
N ALA A 224 13.16 -13.73 -10.90
CA ALA A 224 13.80 -14.20 -12.13
C ALA A 224 15.22 -13.63 -12.35
N THR A 225 15.77 -12.90 -11.38
CA THR A 225 17.10 -12.30 -11.46
C THR A 225 17.85 -12.43 -10.13
N ASP A 226 19.14 -12.09 -10.12
CA ASP A 226 19.97 -12.05 -8.90
C ASP A 226 19.91 -10.70 -8.16
N TRP A 227 18.93 -9.84 -8.49
CA TRP A 227 18.77 -8.55 -7.84
C TRP A 227 18.47 -8.72 -6.34
N ASP A 228 19.14 -7.93 -5.51
CA ASP A 228 18.84 -7.82 -4.08
C ASP A 228 17.52 -7.06 -3.87
N TYR A 229 16.45 -7.83 -3.74
CA TYR A 229 15.10 -7.30 -3.51
C TYR A 229 14.97 -6.46 -2.24
N THR A 230 15.89 -6.57 -1.27
CA THR A 230 15.84 -5.75 -0.06
C THR A 230 16.12 -4.27 -0.33
N LEU A 231 16.73 -3.94 -1.47
CA LEU A 231 16.95 -2.56 -1.92
C LEU A 231 15.64 -1.81 -2.22
N VAL A 232 14.51 -2.52 -2.39
CA VAL A 232 13.18 -1.92 -2.55
C VAL A 232 12.80 -0.96 -1.42
N ARG A 233 13.42 -1.14 -0.24
CA ARG A 233 13.17 -0.34 0.97
C ARG A 233 13.98 0.96 1.02
N ASP A 234 14.96 1.12 0.13
CA ASP A 234 15.79 2.31 0.02
C ASP A 234 15.19 3.27 -1.03
N PHE A 235 14.65 4.39 -0.53
CA PHE A 235 14.05 5.43 -1.37
C PHE A 235 15.07 6.06 -2.34
N LYS A 236 16.35 6.17 -1.97
CA LYS A 236 17.38 6.74 -2.85
C LYS A 236 17.70 5.78 -3.98
N TRP A 237 17.91 4.50 -3.65
CA TRP A 237 18.11 3.46 -4.67
C TRP A 237 16.95 3.44 -5.67
N HIS A 238 15.71 3.51 -5.18
CA HIS A 238 14.55 3.45 -6.05
C HIS A 238 14.46 4.66 -6.99
N THR A 239 14.76 5.87 -6.50
CA THR A 239 14.80 7.08 -7.34
C THR A 239 15.94 7.00 -8.36
N GLU A 240 17.15 6.60 -7.94
CA GLU A 240 18.28 6.44 -8.85
C GLU A 240 18.03 5.38 -9.91
N PHE A 241 17.46 4.22 -9.54
CA PHE A 241 17.11 3.16 -10.48
C PHE A 241 16.06 3.64 -11.50
N TRP A 242 15.08 4.42 -11.06
CA TRP A 242 14.12 5.05 -11.96
C TRP A 242 14.81 5.99 -12.96
N GLU A 243 15.59 6.95 -12.47
CA GLU A 243 16.19 8.00 -13.29
C GLU A 243 17.25 7.48 -14.25
N THR A 244 18.02 6.47 -13.84
CA THR A 244 19.19 5.97 -14.59
C THR A 244 18.91 4.74 -15.44
N THR A 245 17.90 3.92 -15.07
CA THR A 245 17.66 2.62 -15.72
C THR A 245 16.27 2.50 -16.31
N VAL A 246 15.23 2.97 -15.61
CA VAL A 246 13.85 2.80 -16.07
C VAL A 246 13.47 3.90 -17.05
N TRP A 247 13.46 5.16 -16.60
CA TRP A 247 13.00 6.32 -17.36
C TRP A 247 13.73 6.51 -18.70
N PRO A 248 15.05 6.32 -18.82
CA PRO A 248 15.76 6.50 -20.09
C PRO A 248 15.26 5.61 -21.24
N LYS A 249 14.64 4.46 -20.93
CA LYS A 249 14.01 3.60 -21.96
C LYS A 249 12.81 4.27 -22.64
N PHE A 250 12.15 5.18 -21.91
CA PHE A 250 10.86 5.78 -22.26
C PHE A 250 10.94 7.29 -22.50
N GLU A 251 12.12 7.92 -22.41
CA GLU A 251 12.29 9.37 -22.57
C GLU A 251 11.72 9.92 -23.90
N ASN A 252 11.75 9.09 -24.95
CA ASN A 252 11.21 9.40 -26.27
C ASN A 252 9.97 8.55 -26.63
N ASP A 253 9.23 8.07 -25.62
CA ASP A 253 8.04 7.25 -25.84
C ASP A 253 6.81 8.09 -26.16
N ILE A 254 6.34 8.00 -27.42
CA ILE A 254 5.18 8.75 -27.90
C ILE A 254 3.94 7.88 -27.71
N GLY A 255 3.00 8.35 -26.89
CA GLY A 255 1.72 7.68 -26.69
C GLY A 255 1.81 6.35 -25.92
N ASN A 256 2.83 6.18 -25.07
CA ASN A 256 3.08 4.97 -24.26
C ASN A 256 3.33 3.70 -25.10
N LYS A 257 3.77 3.81 -26.35
CA LYS A 257 3.97 2.65 -27.22
C LYS A 257 5.06 1.72 -26.67
N LYS A 258 6.24 2.26 -26.34
CA LYS A 258 7.35 1.49 -25.77
C LYS A 258 7.00 0.95 -24.40
N LEU A 259 6.28 1.73 -23.58
CA LEU A 259 5.78 1.28 -22.29
C LEU A 259 4.89 0.04 -22.44
N LEU A 260 3.95 0.05 -23.38
CA LEU A 260 3.07 -1.09 -23.63
C LEU A 260 3.85 -2.31 -24.16
N GLU A 261 4.82 -2.11 -25.06
CA GLU A 261 5.72 -3.16 -25.54
C GLU A 261 6.47 -3.83 -24.36
N GLU A 262 7.10 -3.04 -23.48
CA GLU A 262 7.81 -3.56 -22.30
C GLU A 262 6.86 -4.25 -21.29
N ILE A 263 5.64 -3.73 -21.11
CA ILE A 263 4.62 -4.38 -20.28
C ILE A 263 4.28 -5.76 -20.84
N PHE A 264 4.07 -5.87 -22.17
CA PHE A 264 3.69 -7.13 -22.81
C PHE A 264 4.84 -8.14 -22.78
N ASP A 265 6.07 -7.68 -23.07
CA ASP A 265 7.28 -8.51 -22.97
C ASP A 265 7.49 -9.05 -21.56
N LEU A 266 7.31 -8.22 -20.52
CA LEU A 266 7.33 -8.69 -19.13
C LEU A 266 6.19 -9.67 -18.85
N GLY A 267 5.00 -9.43 -19.41
CA GLY A 267 3.86 -10.33 -19.30
C GLY A 267 4.16 -11.73 -19.83
N ASP A 268 4.76 -11.81 -21.01
CA ASP A 268 5.18 -13.06 -21.63
C ASP A 268 6.24 -13.79 -20.78
N LYS A 269 7.26 -13.06 -20.31
CA LYS A 269 8.28 -13.60 -19.40
C LYS A 269 7.66 -14.15 -18.10
N ILE A 270 6.75 -13.41 -17.48
CA ILE A 270 6.07 -13.82 -16.25
C ILE A 270 5.20 -15.06 -16.46
N ARG A 271 4.46 -15.14 -17.57
CA ARG A 271 3.66 -16.33 -17.91
C ARG A 271 4.54 -17.55 -18.19
N ASN A 272 5.62 -17.37 -18.94
CA ASN A 272 6.47 -18.46 -19.41
C ASN A 272 7.38 -19.00 -18.30
N ASP A 273 8.02 -18.10 -17.55
CA ASP A 273 9.11 -18.48 -16.64
C ASP A 273 8.63 -18.55 -15.19
N LEU A 274 7.77 -17.59 -14.76
CA LEU A 274 7.22 -17.56 -13.40
C LEU A 274 5.88 -18.31 -13.27
N ARG A 275 5.28 -18.73 -14.40
CA ARG A 275 4.01 -19.48 -14.46
C ARG A 275 2.83 -18.77 -13.77
N LEU A 276 2.84 -17.43 -13.78
CA LEU A 276 1.76 -16.61 -13.23
C LEU A 276 0.79 -16.18 -14.34
N PRO A 277 -0.54 -16.28 -14.13
CA PRO A 277 -1.54 -15.95 -15.15
C PRO A 277 -1.81 -14.44 -15.20
N VAL A 278 -0.83 -13.65 -15.62
CA VAL A 278 -1.02 -12.22 -15.88
C VAL A 278 -1.75 -12.00 -17.21
N ALA A 279 -2.63 -10.99 -17.25
CA ALA A 279 -3.39 -10.63 -18.43
C ALA A 279 -3.14 -9.19 -18.86
N GLU A 280 -3.27 -8.92 -20.15
CA GLU A 280 -3.24 -7.59 -20.73
C GLU A 280 -4.67 -7.05 -20.81
N MET A 281 -5.06 -6.23 -19.83
CA MET A 281 -6.36 -5.57 -19.82
C MET A 281 -6.26 -4.17 -20.41
N ASP A 282 -7.14 -3.84 -21.35
CA ASP A 282 -7.27 -2.48 -21.85
C ASP A 282 -8.06 -1.59 -20.86
N VAL A 283 -8.34 -0.35 -21.30
CA VAL A 283 -9.14 0.62 -20.54
C VAL A 283 -10.53 0.10 -20.21
N GLN A 284 -11.21 -0.56 -21.14
CA GLN A 284 -12.57 -1.06 -20.92
C GLN A 284 -12.57 -2.28 -20.00
N ASN A 285 -11.60 -3.18 -20.15
CA ASN A 285 -11.43 -4.33 -19.28
C ASN A 285 -11.12 -3.91 -17.84
N SER A 286 -10.26 -2.91 -17.64
CA SER A 286 -9.93 -2.41 -16.29
C SER A 286 -11.13 -1.75 -15.61
N LYS A 287 -11.90 -0.94 -16.36
CA LYS A 287 -13.17 -0.36 -15.85
C LYS A 287 -14.17 -1.44 -15.47
N PHE A 288 -14.39 -2.40 -16.37
CA PHE A 288 -15.30 -3.53 -16.13
C PHE A 288 -14.88 -4.32 -14.88
N PHE A 289 -13.58 -4.65 -14.76
CA PHE A 289 -13.08 -5.35 -13.58
C PHE A 289 -13.39 -4.57 -12.30
N LYS A 290 -13.09 -3.27 -12.25
CA LYS A 290 -13.33 -2.44 -11.06
C LYS A 290 -14.81 -2.32 -10.69
N GLU A 291 -15.71 -2.42 -11.68
CA GLU A 291 -17.15 -2.41 -11.46
C GLU A 291 -17.66 -3.71 -10.83
N VAL A 292 -17.15 -4.87 -11.30
CA VAL A 292 -17.68 -6.18 -10.90
C VAL A 292 -16.89 -6.85 -9.77
N TYR A 293 -15.65 -6.44 -9.55
CA TYR A 293 -14.77 -7.08 -8.59
C TYR A 293 -15.09 -6.67 -7.16
N VAL A 294 -15.58 -7.63 -6.38
CA VAL A 294 -15.75 -7.48 -4.94
C VAL A 294 -14.50 -8.00 -4.24
N CYS A 295 -13.79 -7.10 -3.56
CA CYS A 295 -12.63 -7.49 -2.78
C CYS A 295 -13.04 -8.49 -1.69
N PRO A 296 -12.33 -9.62 -1.53
CA PRO A 296 -12.60 -10.54 -0.44
C PRO A 296 -12.54 -9.79 0.90
N THR A 297 -13.57 -9.98 1.74
CA THR A 297 -13.56 -9.47 3.10
C THR A 297 -12.34 -10.01 3.85
N ARG A 298 -11.83 -9.25 4.84
CA ARG A 298 -10.68 -9.73 5.62
C ARG A 298 -11.05 -10.89 6.55
N THR A 299 -12.34 -11.14 6.75
CA THR A 299 -12.93 -12.18 7.61
C THR A 299 -13.08 -13.54 6.91
N ALA A 300 -13.40 -14.58 7.69
CA ALA A 300 -13.46 -15.96 7.21
C ALA A 300 -14.69 -16.21 6.30
N PRO A 301 -14.62 -17.20 5.38
CA PRO A 301 -15.62 -17.41 4.32
C PRO A 301 -17.06 -17.73 4.77
N LEU A 302 -17.24 -18.12 6.03
CA LEU A 302 -18.53 -18.55 6.59
C LEU A 302 -19.17 -17.50 7.50
N ILE A 303 -18.59 -16.31 7.59
CA ILE A 303 -19.21 -15.20 8.31
C ILE A 303 -20.30 -14.61 7.41
N ARG A 304 -21.57 -14.77 7.83
CA ARG A 304 -22.70 -14.10 7.20
C ARG A 304 -22.61 -12.59 7.42
N GLU A 305 -23.23 -11.79 6.57
CA GLU A 305 -23.17 -10.32 6.65
C GLU A 305 -23.72 -9.77 7.98
N ASP A 306 -24.72 -10.43 8.56
CA ASP A 306 -25.26 -10.16 9.91
C ASP A 306 -24.35 -10.64 11.05
N GLN A 307 -23.36 -11.48 10.74
CA GLN A 307 -22.31 -11.94 11.65
C GLN A 307 -20.99 -11.19 11.44
N ILE A 308 -20.94 -10.28 10.47
CA ILE A 308 -19.97 -9.19 10.48
C ILE A 308 -20.45 -8.28 11.60
N GLU A 309 -19.99 -8.61 12.80
CA GLU A 309 -20.08 -7.73 13.94
C GLU A 309 -19.34 -6.44 13.58
N TYR A 310 -20.08 -5.42 13.13
CA TYR A 310 -19.67 -4.03 13.29
C TYR A 310 -19.70 -3.65 14.78
N GLU A 311 -19.46 -4.59 15.71
CA GLU A 311 -19.70 -4.43 17.14
C GLU A 311 -18.77 -3.43 17.83
N VAL A 312 -17.73 -2.97 17.14
CA VAL A 312 -16.89 -1.89 17.64
C VAL A 312 -17.53 -0.51 17.41
N PHE A 313 -18.55 -0.40 16.55
CA PHE A 313 -19.14 0.88 16.12
C PHE A 313 -20.67 0.78 15.96
N LYS A 314 -21.39 1.23 16.99
CA LYS A 314 -22.74 1.81 16.86
C LYS A 314 -22.62 3.30 17.00
#